data_AF-A0A010R5Y5-F1
#
_entry.id   AF-A0A010R5Y5-F1
#
_cell.length_a   1.000
_cell.length_b   1.000
_cell.length_c   1.000
_cell.angle_alpha   90.00
_cell.angle_beta   90.00
_cell.angle_gamma   90.00
#
_symmetry.space_group_name_H-M   'P 1'
#
loop_
_entity.id
_entity.type
_entity.pdbx_description
1 polymer ?
#
loop_
_entity_poly.entity_id
_entity_poly.type
_entity_poly.pdbx_seq_one_letter_code
_entity_poly.pdbx_strand_id
1 'polypeptide(L)'
;MPRAWHQQLFLEHSSNLVVFYITYKLFPKFIFKLIRQRCAQHFVDFIERLHVLDLDKIVVFFFDDFVYVEQRRCSGKHAGVDWLEFKQHIHSLTLFSLNLATGERTQIADNIGGDSTRNINALGYNAREDYLYGISQNEGATDFKIIRILANGTGTYVATVSKLTTGLFNSGDIDENGQYWISTGGADFYQYNFAPGTANYGGLVNSGKLSGTGGYTIGDWTVVPGVGGGDLWSVGVSNQVAYLLRWSRTTHVFTVVRNLGNLTGATGTTVPFWGASYATTDGYLFAVENGSGQIWRIAVDGSSTPLRLKDAPVSSRNDGARCLDSGAIVVSG
;
A
#
# COMPACT_ATOMS: atom_id res chain seq x y z
N MET A 1 22.70 -16.58 41.00
CA MET A 1 22.41 -17.64 40.01
C MET A 1 21.07 -17.32 39.35
N PRO A 2 20.98 -17.07 38.03
CA PRO A 2 19.67 -17.02 37.37
C PRO A 2 19.18 -18.45 37.17
N ARG A 3 17.97 -18.75 37.65
CA ARG A 3 17.27 -20.03 37.42
C ARG A 3 16.85 -20.10 35.95
N ALA A 4 17.12 -21.24 35.31
CA ALA A 4 16.70 -21.53 33.94
C ALA A 4 15.17 -21.64 33.83
N TRP A 5 14.62 -21.00 32.80
CA TRP A 5 13.23 -21.14 32.38
C TRP A 5 13.06 -22.46 31.63
N HIS A 6 12.05 -23.27 31.98
CA HIS A 6 11.62 -24.40 31.16
C HIS A 6 10.33 -24.01 30.45
N GLN A 7 10.38 -23.83 29.13
CA GLN A 7 9.20 -23.83 28.26
C GLN A 7 8.99 -25.25 27.73
N GLN A 8 7.75 -25.71 27.71
CA GLN A 8 7.37 -26.99 27.12
C GLN A 8 6.39 -26.68 25.99
N LEU A 9 6.75 -27.02 24.76
CA LEU A 9 5.96 -26.79 23.55
C LEU A 9 5.35 -28.11 23.12
N PHE A 10 4.03 -28.15 22.95
CA PHE A 10 3.33 -29.29 22.35
C PHE A 10 2.78 -28.87 20.98
N LEU A 11 3.00 -29.72 19.97
CA LEU A 11 2.61 -29.52 18.59
C LEU A 11 1.62 -30.62 18.21
N GLU A 12 0.43 -30.22 17.76
CA GLU A 12 -0.56 -31.13 17.19
C GLU A 12 -0.86 -30.69 15.76
N HIS A 13 -0.75 -31.63 14.82
CA HIS A 13 -0.92 -31.38 13.40
C HIS A 13 -2.19 -32.06 12.88
N SER A 14 -3.08 -31.27 12.28
CA SER A 14 -4.06 -31.76 11.31
C SER A 14 -3.87 -31.06 9.96
N SER A 15 -4.57 -31.50 8.92
CA SER A 15 -4.36 -31.01 7.54
C SER A 15 -4.43 -29.49 7.40
N ASN A 16 -5.26 -28.80 8.20
CA ASN A 16 -5.50 -27.35 8.09
C ASN A 16 -5.31 -26.56 9.40
N LEU A 17 -4.86 -27.19 10.49
CA LEU A 17 -4.74 -26.56 11.82
C LEU A 17 -3.41 -26.90 12.48
N VAL A 18 -2.71 -25.88 12.98
CA VAL A 18 -1.54 -26.02 13.85
C VAL A 18 -1.86 -25.40 15.20
N VAL A 19 -1.75 -26.18 16.27
CA VAL A 19 -2.06 -25.74 17.63
C VAL A 19 -0.79 -25.71 18.48
N PHE A 20 -0.58 -24.60 19.19
CA PHE A 20 0.52 -24.45 20.15
C PHE A 20 -0.03 -24.24 21.56
N TYR A 21 0.48 -25.02 22.52
CA TYR A 21 0.19 -24.90 23.95
C TYR A 21 1.40 -24.32 24.69
N ILE A 22 1.21 -23.25 25.48
CA ILE A 22 2.27 -22.62 26.28
C ILE A 22 1.78 -22.33 27.70
N THR A 23 2.39 -22.98 28.70
CA THR A 23 2.07 -22.78 30.12
C THR A 23 3.21 -22.03 30.85
N TYR A 24 2.88 -20.99 31.65
CA TYR A 24 3.85 -20.27 32.50
C TYR A 24 3.50 -20.39 33.99
N LYS A 25 4.50 -20.66 34.84
CA LYS A 25 4.34 -20.65 36.31
C LYS A 25 4.61 -19.27 36.92
N LEU A 26 3.52 -18.60 37.34
CA LEU A 26 3.30 -17.63 38.44
C LEU A 26 4.22 -16.38 38.63
N PHE A 27 3.62 -15.19 38.47
CA PHE A 27 3.99 -13.88 39.08
C PHE A 27 2.72 -13.02 39.29
N PRO A 28 2.73 -11.91 40.07
CA PRO A 28 1.52 -11.15 40.44
C PRO A 28 0.88 -10.37 39.28
N LYS A 29 -0.46 -10.31 39.28
CA LYS A 29 -1.36 -9.95 38.17
C LYS A 29 -1.17 -8.57 37.50
N PHE A 30 -0.47 -7.61 38.11
CA PHE A 30 -0.41 -6.23 37.57
C PHE A 30 0.78 -5.99 36.61
N ILE A 31 1.90 -6.70 36.80
CA ILE A 31 3.06 -6.66 35.89
C ILE A 31 2.81 -7.52 34.63
N PHE A 32 1.81 -8.40 34.69
CA PHE A 32 1.46 -9.35 33.63
C PHE A 32 0.96 -8.73 32.32
N LYS A 33 0.28 -7.58 32.36
CA LYS A 33 -0.38 -7.02 31.15
C LYS A 33 0.63 -6.43 30.16
N LEU A 34 1.67 -5.77 30.66
CA LEU A 34 2.70 -5.10 29.86
C LEU A 34 3.78 -6.08 29.34
N ILE A 35 4.11 -7.11 30.15
CA ILE A 35 5.03 -8.18 29.74
C ILE A 35 4.38 -9.11 28.70
N ARG A 36 3.05 -9.35 28.79
CA ARG A 36 2.31 -10.20 27.82
C ARG A 36 2.39 -9.70 26.38
N GLN A 37 2.24 -8.39 26.14
CA GLN A 37 2.32 -7.84 24.78
C GLN A 37 3.74 -7.93 24.20
N ARG A 38 4.76 -7.60 25.00
CA ARG A 38 6.15 -7.69 24.53
C ARG A 38 6.62 -9.13 24.33
N CYS A 39 6.26 -10.06 25.21
CA CYS A 39 6.64 -11.47 25.02
C CYS A 39 5.91 -12.14 23.85
N ALA A 40 4.63 -11.80 23.60
CA ALA A 40 3.93 -12.28 22.42
C ALA A 40 4.58 -11.75 21.13
N GLN A 41 4.91 -10.46 21.06
CA GLN A 41 5.57 -9.86 19.90
C GLN A 41 6.95 -10.48 19.64
N HIS A 42 7.79 -10.61 20.68
CA HIS A 42 9.12 -11.21 20.53
C HIS A 42 9.07 -12.71 20.15
N PHE A 43 8.00 -13.42 20.51
CA PHE A 43 7.83 -14.83 20.16
C PHE A 43 7.29 -15.00 18.73
N VAL A 44 6.41 -14.10 18.28
CA VAL A 44 6.02 -13.98 16.86
C VAL A 44 7.27 -13.69 16.02
N ASP A 45 8.09 -12.72 16.42
CA ASP A 45 9.35 -12.39 15.75
C ASP A 45 10.34 -13.58 15.75
N PHE A 46 10.30 -14.45 16.76
CA PHE A 46 11.14 -15.67 16.85
C PHE A 46 10.66 -16.78 15.91
N ILE A 47 9.35 -17.01 15.80
CA ILE A 47 8.75 -17.98 14.87
C ILE A 47 8.90 -17.51 13.42
N GLU A 48 8.76 -16.20 13.15
CA GLU A 48 9.02 -15.59 11.84
C GLU A 48 10.44 -15.88 11.33
N ARG A 49 11.44 -15.91 12.22
CA ARG A 49 12.84 -16.24 11.86
C ARG A 49 13.08 -17.71 11.54
N LEU A 50 12.16 -18.61 11.91
CA LEU A 50 12.35 -20.06 11.77
C LEU A 50 11.64 -20.63 10.52
N HIS A 51 10.89 -19.84 9.74
CA HIS A 51 10.16 -20.29 8.53
C HIS A 51 9.30 -21.56 8.73
N VAL A 52 8.67 -21.74 9.90
CA VAL A 52 8.02 -23.03 10.27
C VAL A 52 6.56 -23.14 9.80
N LEU A 53 5.96 -22.10 9.22
CA LEU A 53 4.52 -22.09 8.94
C LEU A 53 4.20 -21.88 7.45
N ASP A 54 3.50 -22.86 6.90
CA ASP A 54 2.84 -22.80 5.59
C ASP A 54 1.70 -21.78 5.62
N LEU A 55 1.52 -21.03 4.52
CA LEU A 55 0.70 -19.82 4.48
C LEU A 55 -0.82 -20.06 4.60
N ASP A 56 -1.27 -21.31 4.50
CA ASP A 56 -2.70 -21.68 4.42
C ASP A 56 -3.31 -22.25 5.72
N LYS A 57 -2.55 -22.29 6.83
CA LYS A 57 -3.02 -22.92 8.08
C LYS A 57 -3.52 -21.90 9.10
N ILE A 58 -4.61 -22.25 9.79
CA ILE A 58 -5.07 -21.54 10.98
C ILE A 58 -4.13 -21.89 12.13
N VAL A 59 -3.61 -20.87 12.80
CA VAL A 59 -2.76 -21.04 14.00
C VAL A 59 -3.58 -20.64 15.21
N VAL A 60 -3.72 -21.55 16.17
CA VAL A 60 -4.46 -21.31 17.41
C VAL A 60 -3.49 -21.43 18.59
N PHE A 61 -3.46 -20.37 19.41
CA PHE A 61 -2.71 -20.35 20.66
C PHE A 61 -3.67 -20.46 21.83
N PHE A 62 -3.42 -21.43 22.70
CA PHE A 62 -4.11 -21.54 23.98
C PHE A 62 -3.21 -21.01 25.10
N PHE A 63 -3.69 -19.97 25.77
CA PHE A 63 -3.23 -19.56 27.09
C PHE A 63 -4.40 -19.80 28.04
N ASP A 64 -4.15 -20.25 29.27
CA ASP A 64 -5.15 -20.83 30.21
C ASP A 64 -6.56 -20.17 30.32
N ASP A 65 -6.78 -18.95 29.82
CA ASP A 65 -8.09 -18.27 29.78
C ASP A 65 -8.45 -17.60 28.41
N PHE A 66 -7.67 -17.78 27.33
CA PHE A 66 -7.89 -17.09 26.05
C PHE A 66 -7.57 -17.95 24.83
N VAL A 67 -8.43 -17.79 23.81
CA VAL A 67 -8.27 -18.38 22.47
C VAL A 67 -7.97 -17.23 21.50
N TYR A 68 -6.80 -17.27 20.86
CA TYR A 68 -6.48 -16.40 19.73
C TYR A 68 -6.63 -17.22 18.44
N VAL A 69 -7.58 -16.80 17.58
CA VAL A 69 -7.83 -17.39 16.26
C VAL A 69 -7.60 -16.29 15.24
N GLU A 70 -6.57 -16.45 14.41
CA GLU A 70 -6.31 -15.54 13.30
C GLU A 70 -6.87 -16.17 12.00
N GLN A 71 -7.91 -15.57 11.44
CA GLN A 71 -8.34 -15.87 10.08
C GLN A 71 -7.65 -14.86 9.14
N ARG A 72 -6.60 -15.33 8.45
CA ARG A 72 -5.82 -14.50 7.53
C ARG A 72 -6.67 -14.05 6.34
N ARG A 73 -6.98 -12.76 6.28
CA ARG A 73 -7.30 -12.02 5.03
C ARG A 73 -6.60 -10.67 5.01
N CYS A 74 -5.29 -10.79 5.15
CA CYS A 74 -4.18 -10.04 4.56
C CYS A 74 -2.98 -10.56 5.33
N SER A 75 -2.31 -11.58 4.79
CA SER A 75 -1.28 -12.28 5.55
C SER A 75 -0.10 -11.36 5.80
N GLY A 76 0.13 -10.95 7.06
CA GLY A 76 1.38 -10.33 7.53
C GLY A 76 1.25 -8.94 8.16
N LYS A 77 1.85 -8.76 9.35
CA LYS A 77 2.14 -7.54 10.15
C LYS A 77 1.07 -6.47 10.38
N HIS A 78 -0.13 -6.64 9.83
CA HIS A 78 -1.24 -5.68 9.91
C HIS A 78 -2.57 -6.31 10.32
N ALA A 79 -2.56 -7.58 10.79
CA ALA A 79 -3.73 -8.29 11.29
C ALA A 79 -4.23 -7.68 12.62
N GLY A 80 -5.40 -7.04 12.56
CA GLY A 80 -5.98 -6.26 13.66
C GLY A 80 -6.65 -4.97 13.19
N VAL A 81 -6.47 -4.61 11.92
CA VAL A 81 -7.20 -3.55 11.24
C VAL A 81 -8.18 -4.21 10.27
N ASP A 82 -9.36 -4.62 10.75
CA ASP A 82 -10.53 -4.69 9.87
C ASP A 82 -10.64 -3.31 9.21
N TRP A 83 -10.92 -3.26 7.89
CA TRP A 83 -10.83 -2.11 6.98
C TRP A 83 -9.49 -2.02 6.21
N LEU A 84 -9.47 -2.69 5.06
CA LEU A 84 -8.28 -2.84 4.25
C LEU A 84 -7.96 -1.63 3.39
N GLU A 85 -7.29 -0.67 3.99
CA GLU A 85 -6.84 0.52 3.31
C GLU A 85 -5.50 0.99 3.89
N PHE A 86 -4.42 0.33 3.48
CA PHE A 86 -3.05 0.84 3.68
C PHE A 86 -2.77 2.00 2.74
N LYS A 87 -3.36 3.14 3.04
CA LYS A 87 -3.38 4.31 2.18
C LYS A 87 -2.53 5.40 2.77
N GLN A 88 -1.24 5.27 2.52
CA GLN A 88 -0.22 6.19 3.01
C GLN A 88 -0.49 7.64 2.57
N HIS A 89 -1.25 8.36 3.39
CA HIS A 89 -1.46 9.78 3.16
C HIS A 89 -0.25 10.59 3.67
N ILE A 90 0.69 10.93 2.80
CA ILE A 90 1.86 11.70 3.26
C ILE A 90 1.51 13.17 3.48
N HIS A 91 1.03 13.48 4.68
CA HIS A 91 1.10 14.83 5.20
C HIS A 91 2.44 14.99 5.92
N SER A 92 3.40 15.65 5.27
CA SER A 92 4.70 15.94 5.88
C SER A 92 5.37 14.70 6.50
N LEU A 93 5.48 13.60 5.73
CA LEU A 93 6.07 12.32 6.16
C LEU A 93 5.27 11.51 7.19
N THR A 94 3.97 11.75 7.31
CA THR A 94 3.10 10.92 8.16
C THR A 94 2.44 9.82 7.34
N LEU A 95 2.37 8.61 7.88
CA LEU A 95 1.66 7.48 7.31
C LEU A 95 0.31 7.33 8.01
N PHE A 96 -0.75 7.21 7.23
CA PHE A 96 -2.09 6.90 7.70
C PHE A 96 -2.63 5.62 7.05
N SER A 97 -3.56 4.94 7.72
CA SER A 97 -4.62 4.21 7.02
C SER A 97 -5.78 5.17 6.73
N LEU A 98 -6.53 4.93 5.65
CA LEU A 98 -7.69 5.75 5.24
C LEU A 98 -8.88 4.83 5.02
N ASN A 99 -10.02 4.97 5.68
CA ASN A 99 -11.20 4.19 5.28
C ASN A 99 -11.88 4.83 4.06
N LEU A 100 -11.94 4.14 2.92
CA LEU A 100 -12.51 4.69 1.67
C LEU A 100 -14.00 4.95 1.72
N ALA A 101 -14.73 4.17 2.50
CA ALA A 101 -16.18 4.33 2.61
C ALA A 101 -16.50 5.57 3.47
N THR A 102 -15.70 5.84 4.50
CA THR A 102 -15.98 6.91 5.46
C THR A 102 -15.11 8.16 5.30
N GLY A 103 -13.98 8.08 4.59
CA GLY A 103 -12.97 9.13 4.48
C GLY A 103 -12.09 9.31 5.73
N GLU A 104 -12.33 8.53 6.80
CA GLU A 104 -11.63 8.65 8.07
C GLU A 104 -10.19 8.14 7.98
N ARG A 105 -9.27 8.76 8.73
CA ARG A 105 -7.87 8.34 8.78
C ARG A 105 -7.43 7.97 10.17
N THR A 106 -6.53 7.00 10.25
CA THR A 106 -5.80 6.67 11.48
C THR A 106 -4.31 6.79 11.21
N GLN A 107 -3.61 7.59 12.01
CA GLN A 107 -2.16 7.70 11.92
C GLN A 107 -1.50 6.39 12.37
N ILE A 108 -0.56 5.90 11.58
CA ILE A 108 0.22 4.69 11.86
C ILE A 108 1.63 5.07 12.33
N ALA A 109 2.28 6.00 11.62
CA ALA A 109 3.63 6.43 11.91
C ALA A 109 3.88 7.85 11.40
N ASP A 110 4.86 8.53 11.98
CA ASP A 110 5.38 9.82 11.55
C ASP A 110 6.84 9.69 11.08
N ASN A 111 7.36 10.73 10.43
CA ASN A 111 8.71 10.78 9.88
C ASN A 111 9.08 9.53 9.04
N ILE A 112 8.16 9.14 8.15
CA ILE A 112 8.32 8.01 7.24
C ILE A 112 9.60 8.18 6.42
N GLY A 113 10.40 7.12 6.37
CA GLY A 113 11.69 7.17 5.68
C GLY A 113 12.84 7.69 6.54
N GLY A 114 12.57 8.28 7.71
CA GLY A 114 13.57 8.71 8.70
C GLY A 114 14.28 10.04 8.40
N ASP A 115 14.09 10.61 7.21
CA ASP A 115 14.69 11.88 6.79
C ASP A 115 13.61 12.96 6.62
N SER A 116 13.51 13.84 7.61
CA SER A 116 12.49 14.89 7.67
C SER A 116 12.63 15.95 6.58
N THR A 117 13.77 15.98 5.88
CA THR A 117 14.01 16.94 4.80
C THR A 117 13.44 16.44 3.48
N ARG A 118 13.19 15.13 3.34
CA ARG A 118 12.77 14.48 2.10
C ARG A 118 11.26 14.44 1.97
N ASN A 119 10.81 14.30 0.73
CA ASN A 119 9.46 13.86 0.40
C ASN A 119 9.49 12.35 0.09
N ILE A 120 8.49 11.61 0.57
CA ILE A 120 8.23 10.25 0.12
C ILE A 120 7.00 10.30 -0.81
N ASN A 121 7.05 9.62 -1.96
CA ASN A 121 5.94 9.53 -2.92
C ASN A 121 6.18 8.36 -3.89
N ALA A 122 5.29 8.15 -4.85
CA ALA A 122 5.20 6.98 -5.70
C ALA A 122 5.23 5.70 -4.86
N LEU A 123 4.20 5.42 -4.08
CA LEU A 123 4.17 4.34 -3.13
C LEU A 123 3.68 3.04 -3.77
N GLY A 124 4.06 1.91 -3.18
CA GLY A 124 3.54 0.61 -3.60
C GLY A 124 3.70 -0.43 -2.50
N TYR A 125 2.70 -1.28 -2.32
CA TYR A 125 2.75 -2.36 -1.33
C TYR A 125 3.08 -3.68 -2.00
N ASN A 126 4.15 -4.33 -1.56
CA ASN A 126 4.50 -5.65 -2.03
C ASN A 126 3.84 -6.73 -1.18
N ALA A 127 2.73 -7.29 -1.66
CA ALA A 127 2.00 -8.36 -0.98
C ALA A 127 2.80 -9.67 -0.83
N ARG A 128 3.96 -9.80 -1.48
CA ARG A 128 4.82 -10.99 -1.39
C ARG A 128 5.75 -10.98 -0.17
N GLU A 129 5.94 -9.83 0.46
CA GLU A 129 6.87 -9.65 1.59
C GLU A 129 6.39 -8.63 2.64
N ASP A 130 5.16 -8.10 2.47
CA ASP A 130 4.47 -7.19 3.38
C ASP A 130 5.26 -5.91 3.69
N TYR A 131 5.87 -5.35 2.64
CA TYR A 131 6.56 -4.07 2.72
C TYR A 131 5.94 -3.02 1.82
N LEU A 132 5.96 -1.79 2.31
CA LEU A 132 5.72 -0.62 1.50
C LEU A 132 7.04 -0.18 0.86
N TYR A 133 6.96 0.29 -0.37
CA TYR A 133 8.06 0.90 -1.10
C TYR A 133 7.65 2.31 -1.48
N GLY A 134 8.64 3.19 -1.58
CA GLY A 134 8.43 4.57 -1.96
C GLY A 134 9.71 5.21 -2.46
N ILE A 135 9.56 6.34 -3.12
CA ILE A 135 10.69 7.17 -3.55
C ILE A 135 10.91 8.28 -2.53
N SER A 136 12.08 8.23 -1.89
CA SER A 136 12.63 9.38 -1.19
C SER A 136 13.22 10.36 -2.20
N GLN A 137 12.73 11.58 -2.22
CA GLN A 137 13.02 12.61 -3.23
C GLN A 137 12.80 14.02 -2.70
N ASN A 138 13.24 15.03 -3.46
CA ASN A 138 12.89 16.44 -3.29
C ASN A 138 13.11 17.20 -4.59
N GLU A 139 12.53 18.39 -4.69
CA GLU A 139 12.87 19.34 -5.77
C GLU A 139 14.36 19.66 -5.74
N GLY A 140 15.00 19.65 -6.91
CA GLY A 140 16.44 19.92 -7.06
C GLY A 140 17.37 18.81 -6.56
N ALA A 141 16.84 17.74 -5.95
CA ALA A 141 17.66 16.59 -5.58
C ALA A 141 18.19 15.85 -6.82
N THR A 142 19.38 15.26 -6.69
CA THR A 142 19.97 14.36 -7.70
C THR A 142 20.09 12.93 -7.18
N ASP A 143 19.78 12.70 -5.90
CA ASP A 143 19.94 11.45 -5.17
C ASP A 143 18.58 10.77 -4.89
N PHE A 144 17.80 10.49 -5.93
CA PHE A 144 16.52 9.80 -5.80
C PHE A 144 16.73 8.35 -5.34
N LYS A 145 16.02 7.92 -4.30
CA LYS A 145 16.21 6.61 -3.67
C LYS A 145 14.90 5.88 -3.53
N ILE A 146 14.88 4.61 -3.91
CA ILE A 146 13.84 3.69 -3.46
C ILE A 146 14.16 3.30 -2.02
N ILE A 147 13.17 3.50 -1.16
CA ILE A 147 13.20 3.04 0.22
C ILE A 147 12.13 1.98 0.41
N ARG A 148 12.47 0.98 1.21
CA ARG A 148 11.52 0.04 1.81
C ARG A 148 11.07 0.60 3.15
N ILE A 149 9.78 0.65 3.39
CA ILE A 149 9.15 1.23 4.57
C ILE A 149 8.52 0.09 5.36
N LEU A 150 8.98 -0.06 6.60
CA LEU A 150 8.48 -1.05 7.56
C LEU A 150 7.14 -0.61 8.15
N ALA A 151 6.43 -1.54 8.79
CA ALA A 151 5.12 -1.29 9.41
C ALA A 151 5.12 -0.14 10.43
N ASN A 152 6.24 0.09 11.11
CA ASN A 152 6.42 1.20 12.05
C ASN A 152 6.86 2.53 11.38
N GLY A 153 6.86 2.58 10.04
CA GLY A 153 7.27 3.73 9.25
C GLY A 153 8.77 3.88 8.99
N THR A 154 9.61 3.03 9.57
CA THR A 154 11.07 3.09 9.37
C THR A 154 11.42 2.79 7.92
N GLY A 155 12.19 3.68 7.29
CA GLY A 155 12.71 3.47 5.93
C GLY A 155 14.09 2.83 5.91
N THR A 156 14.32 1.93 4.97
CA THR A 156 15.64 1.40 4.63
C THR A 156 15.92 1.61 3.15
N TYR A 157 17.10 2.12 2.80
CA TYR A 157 17.53 2.25 1.42
C TYR A 157 17.54 0.89 0.71
N VAL A 158 17.10 0.87 -0.55
CA VAL A 158 17.10 -0.32 -1.41
C VAL A 158 17.89 -0.08 -2.68
N ALA A 159 17.56 0.98 -3.42
CA ALA A 159 18.18 1.29 -4.71
C ALA A 159 18.20 2.79 -5.00
N THR A 160 19.12 3.22 -5.85
CA THR A 160 19.13 4.57 -6.43
C THR A 160 18.34 4.57 -7.74
N VAL A 161 17.64 5.67 -8.02
CA VAL A 161 16.91 5.87 -9.27
C VAL A 161 17.60 6.94 -10.10
N SER A 162 18.04 6.56 -11.30
CA SER A 162 18.58 7.49 -12.29
C SER A 162 17.44 8.02 -13.16
N LYS A 163 17.05 9.29 -12.97
CA LYS A 163 15.91 9.87 -13.69
C LYS A 163 16.19 10.03 -15.19
N LEU A 164 15.16 9.76 -15.99
CA LEU A 164 15.07 9.99 -17.43
C LEU A 164 14.47 11.37 -17.73
N THR A 165 13.65 11.91 -16.84
CA THR A 165 12.90 13.17 -17.01
C THR A 165 12.98 14.07 -15.78
N THR A 166 12.70 15.37 -15.99
CA THR A 166 12.57 16.37 -14.92
C THR A 166 11.24 16.22 -14.18
N GLY A 167 11.21 16.60 -12.90
CA GLY A 167 10.00 16.54 -12.06
C GLY A 167 10.16 15.56 -10.90
N LEU A 168 9.12 15.38 -10.10
CA LEU A 168 9.11 14.41 -9.00
C LEU A 168 8.26 13.20 -9.38
N PHE A 169 8.62 12.04 -8.85
CA PHE A 169 7.79 10.86 -8.94
C PHE A 169 6.48 11.12 -8.17
N ASN A 170 5.35 10.88 -8.81
CA ASN A 170 4.02 11.08 -8.22
C ASN A 170 3.10 9.87 -8.35
N SER A 171 3.59 8.80 -8.97
CA SER A 171 2.80 7.60 -9.21
C SER A 171 3.66 6.38 -8.95
N GLY A 172 3.13 5.45 -8.15
CA GLY A 172 3.75 4.18 -7.82
C GLY A 172 2.69 3.09 -7.67
N ASP A 173 3.00 1.86 -8.06
CA ASP A 173 2.29 0.68 -7.52
C ASP A 173 3.15 -0.58 -7.70
N ILE A 174 2.87 -1.63 -6.92
CA ILE A 174 3.50 -2.94 -7.08
C ILE A 174 2.46 -3.94 -7.57
N ASP A 175 2.82 -4.64 -8.63
CA ASP A 175 1.94 -5.62 -9.24
C ASP A 175 2.00 -7.02 -8.59
N GLU A 176 1.14 -7.90 -9.08
CA GLU A 176 1.01 -9.29 -8.62
C GLU A 176 2.31 -10.10 -8.69
N ASN A 177 3.26 -9.70 -9.52
CA ASN A 177 4.54 -10.36 -9.71
C ASN A 177 5.67 -9.69 -8.91
N GLY A 178 5.33 -8.75 -8.01
CA GLY A 178 6.31 -7.99 -7.25
C GLY A 178 7.10 -7.02 -8.14
N GLN A 179 6.57 -6.60 -9.27
CA GLN A 179 7.20 -5.56 -10.09
C GLN A 179 6.67 -4.20 -9.66
N TYR A 180 7.59 -3.30 -9.36
CA TYR A 180 7.31 -1.95 -8.92
C TYR A 180 7.38 -0.97 -10.07
N TRP A 181 6.27 -0.31 -10.33
CA TRP A 181 6.06 0.60 -11.44
C TRP A 181 5.98 2.03 -10.93
N ILE A 182 6.92 2.87 -11.33
CA ILE A 182 6.97 4.28 -10.92
C ILE A 182 7.06 5.22 -12.13
N SER A 183 6.55 6.44 -11.97
CA SER A 183 6.49 7.44 -13.04
C SER A 183 6.60 8.88 -12.52
N THR A 184 7.14 9.75 -13.39
CA THR A 184 7.12 11.21 -13.24
C THR A 184 6.01 11.80 -14.10
N GLY A 185 4.79 11.87 -13.58
CA GLY A 185 3.64 12.52 -14.22
C GLY A 185 3.25 11.94 -15.57
N GLY A 186 3.59 10.67 -15.83
CA GLY A 186 3.40 10.01 -17.11
C GLY A 186 4.39 10.43 -18.20
N ALA A 187 5.51 11.08 -17.85
CA ALA A 187 6.58 11.41 -18.79
C ALA A 187 7.58 10.24 -19.00
N ASP A 188 7.67 9.34 -18.03
CA ASP A 188 8.52 8.16 -18.03
C ASP A 188 7.90 7.00 -17.24
N PHE A 189 8.51 5.83 -17.35
CA PHE A 189 8.23 4.70 -16.49
C PHE A 189 9.53 4.00 -16.09
N TYR A 190 9.49 3.35 -14.94
CA TYR A 190 10.54 2.45 -14.45
C TYR A 190 9.87 1.23 -13.86
N GLN A 191 10.49 0.08 -14.10
CA GLN A 191 10.09 -1.22 -13.56
C GLN A 191 11.24 -1.75 -12.72
N TYR A 192 11.02 -1.91 -11.42
CA TYR A 192 11.98 -2.53 -10.50
C TYR A 192 11.46 -3.90 -10.06
N ASN A 193 12.37 -4.85 -9.88
CA ASN A 193 12.02 -6.18 -9.46
C ASN A 193 12.09 -6.32 -7.93
N PHE A 194 10.94 -6.43 -7.27
CA PHE A 194 10.83 -6.77 -5.85
C PHE A 194 10.21 -8.15 -5.61
N ALA A 195 10.26 -9.04 -6.60
CA ALA A 195 9.91 -10.44 -6.35
C ALA A 195 10.95 -11.08 -5.40
N PRO A 196 10.57 -11.52 -4.19
CA PRO A 196 11.52 -12.06 -3.22
C PRO A 196 12.23 -13.32 -3.76
N GLY A 197 13.49 -13.50 -3.40
CA GLY A 197 14.28 -14.68 -3.79
C GLY A 197 14.78 -14.68 -5.25
N THR A 198 14.46 -13.65 -6.04
CA THR A 198 15.01 -13.51 -7.40
C THR A 198 16.43 -12.95 -7.38
N ALA A 199 17.25 -13.36 -8.34
CA ALA A 199 18.66 -12.95 -8.42
C ALA A 199 18.86 -11.43 -8.63
N ASN A 200 17.87 -10.74 -9.19
CA ASN A 200 17.89 -9.29 -9.45
C ASN A 200 16.91 -8.53 -8.54
N TYR A 201 16.72 -8.99 -7.30
CA TYR A 201 15.88 -8.29 -6.34
C TYR A 201 16.42 -6.87 -6.08
N GLY A 202 15.55 -5.87 -6.14
CA GLY A 202 15.85 -4.44 -6.09
C GLY A 202 16.49 -3.85 -7.34
N GLY A 203 16.72 -4.66 -8.38
CA GLY A 203 17.30 -4.21 -9.63
C GLY A 203 16.26 -3.57 -10.57
N LEU A 204 16.73 -2.62 -11.37
CA LEU A 204 15.97 -2.08 -12.50
C LEU A 204 15.82 -3.18 -13.57
N VAL A 205 14.59 -3.43 -13.99
CA VAL A 205 14.23 -4.38 -15.05
C VAL A 205 14.11 -3.68 -16.38
N ASN A 206 13.38 -2.57 -16.41
CA ASN A 206 13.11 -1.81 -17.62
C ASN A 206 12.82 -0.35 -17.27
N SER A 207 13.05 0.56 -18.21
CA SER A 207 12.62 1.95 -18.10
C SER A 207 12.53 2.59 -19.48
N GLY A 208 11.77 3.67 -19.58
CA GLY A 208 11.64 4.39 -20.84
C GLY A 208 10.95 5.74 -20.67
N LYS A 209 11.24 6.65 -21.61
CA LYS A 209 10.44 7.85 -21.79
C LYS A 209 9.14 7.48 -22.48
N LEU A 210 8.04 8.03 -22.01
CA LEU A 210 6.74 7.88 -22.66
C LEU A 210 6.59 8.93 -23.75
N SER A 211 5.79 8.66 -24.78
CA SER A 211 5.50 9.59 -25.88
C SER A 211 4.67 10.82 -25.46
N GLY A 212 4.49 11.00 -24.15
CA GLY A 212 3.62 12.00 -23.55
C GLY A 212 2.24 11.43 -23.20
N THR A 213 1.50 12.24 -22.47
CA THR A 213 0.22 11.87 -21.86
C THR A 213 -0.98 12.18 -22.75
N GLY A 214 -0.77 12.77 -23.93
CA GLY A 214 -1.82 13.28 -24.80
C GLY A 214 -2.42 14.62 -24.35
N GLY A 215 -1.72 15.37 -23.50
CA GLY A 215 -2.19 16.66 -22.97
C GLY A 215 -3.00 16.54 -21.68
N TYR A 216 -3.03 15.35 -21.06
CA TYR A 216 -3.67 15.12 -19.78
C TYR A 216 -2.64 15.22 -18.65
N THR A 217 -2.99 15.90 -17.57
CA THR A 217 -2.24 15.81 -16.31
C THR A 217 -2.54 14.44 -15.70
N ILE A 218 -1.50 13.64 -15.48
CA ILE A 218 -1.63 12.30 -14.90
C ILE A 218 -1.54 12.42 -13.38
N GLY A 219 -2.52 11.87 -12.68
CA GLY A 219 -2.50 11.75 -11.23
C GLY A 219 -1.62 10.59 -10.78
N ASP A 220 -1.87 10.10 -9.57
CA ASP A 220 -1.39 8.78 -9.16
C ASP A 220 -2.04 7.68 -10.02
N TRP A 221 -1.43 6.49 -10.02
CA TRP A 221 -1.92 5.32 -10.73
C TRP A 221 -1.99 4.09 -9.82
N THR A 222 -2.74 3.09 -10.26
CA THR A 222 -2.84 1.84 -9.52
C THR A 222 -3.04 0.68 -10.48
N VAL A 223 -2.36 -0.43 -10.22
CA VAL A 223 -2.70 -1.73 -10.81
C VAL A 223 -4.13 -2.05 -10.40
N VAL A 224 -5.03 -2.37 -11.34
CA VAL A 224 -6.38 -2.82 -11.00
C VAL A 224 -6.48 -4.31 -11.27
N PRO A 225 -6.79 -5.17 -10.27
CA PRO A 225 -6.93 -6.59 -10.48
C PRO A 225 -8.08 -6.89 -11.45
N GLY A 226 -7.92 -7.93 -12.28
CA GLY A 226 -8.94 -8.36 -13.23
C GLY A 226 -8.92 -7.56 -14.54
N VAL A 227 -9.91 -6.69 -14.74
CA VAL A 227 -10.14 -6.00 -16.02
C VAL A 227 -8.94 -5.12 -16.38
N GLY A 228 -8.42 -5.28 -17.61
CA GLY A 228 -7.22 -4.61 -18.07
C GLY A 228 -5.93 -5.40 -17.89
N GLY A 229 -5.99 -6.67 -17.45
CA GLY A 229 -4.81 -7.56 -17.42
C GLY A 229 -3.75 -7.12 -16.42
N GLY A 230 -4.18 -6.48 -15.32
CA GLY A 230 -3.31 -5.90 -14.30
C GLY A 230 -2.57 -4.62 -14.73
N ASP A 231 -2.97 -3.98 -15.83
CA ASP A 231 -2.45 -2.67 -16.20
C ASP A 231 -2.69 -1.61 -15.12
N LEU A 232 -1.95 -0.49 -15.23
CA LEU A 232 -2.10 0.64 -14.32
C LEU A 232 -3.19 1.58 -14.83
N TRP A 233 -4.01 2.06 -13.90
CA TRP A 233 -5.14 2.96 -14.15
C TRP A 233 -4.96 4.24 -13.35
N SER A 234 -5.30 5.37 -13.97
CA SER A 234 -5.18 6.69 -13.35
C SER A 234 -6.43 7.52 -13.66
N VAL A 235 -6.73 8.48 -12.78
CA VAL A 235 -7.65 9.57 -13.11
C VAL A 235 -6.80 10.77 -13.53
N GLY A 236 -6.75 11.00 -14.84
CA GLY A 236 -6.10 12.17 -15.40
C GLY A 236 -7.06 13.35 -15.56
N VAL A 237 -6.52 14.54 -15.78
CA VAL A 237 -7.30 15.78 -15.93
C VAL A 237 -6.90 16.54 -17.18
N SER A 238 -7.89 17.06 -17.89
CA SER A 238 -7.70 18.10 -18.90
C SER A 238 -8.65 19.26 -18.58
N ASN A 239 -8.11 20.45 -18.35
CA ASN A 239 -8.81 21.59 -17.75
C ASN A 239 -9.43 21.24 -16.39
N GLN A 240 -10.76 21.13 -16.28
CA GLN A 240 -11.44 20.67 -15.05
C GLN A 240 -12.13 19.30 -15.22
N VAL A 241 -11.93 18.66 -16.37
CA VAL A 241 -12.60 17.40 -16.71
C VAL A 241 -11.70 16.23 -16.37
N ALA A 242 -12.23 15.27 -15.60
CA ALA A 242 -11.56 14.05 -15.24
C ALA A 242 -11.74 12.97 -16.34
N TYR A 243 -10.69 12.18 -16.55
CA TYR A 243 -10.66 11.10 -17.52
C TYR A 243 -10.08 9.85 -16.87
N LEU A 244 -10.71 8.71 -17.11
CA LEU A 244 -10.13 7.41 -16.80
C LEU A 244 -9.10 7.08 -17.86
N LEU A 245 -7.85 6.92 -17.43
CA LEU A 245 -6.70 6.60 -18.27
C LEU A 245 -6.19 5.21 -17.90
N ARG A 246 -5.76 4.45 -18.92
CA ARG A 246 -5.09 3.16 -18.76
C ARG A 246 -3.68 3.26 -19.33
N TRP A 247 -2.69 2.81 -18.58
CA TRP A 247 -1.33 2.62 -19.05
C TRP A 247 -1.02 1.13 -19.15
N SER A 248 -0.74 0.68 -20.38
CA SER A 248 -0.42 -0.71 -20.66
C SER A 248 0.99 -1.06 -20.20
N ARG A 249 1.14 -2.02 -19.29
CA ARG A 249 2.46 -2.54 -18.87
C ARG A 249 3.16 -3.30 -19.99
N THR A 250 2.42 -3.75 -21.01
CA THR A 250 2.97 -4.52 -22.14
C THR A 250 3.47 -3.61 -23.25
N THR A 251 2.67 -2.60 -23.62
CA THR A 251 2.99 -1.71 -24.74
C THR A 251 3.59 -0.39 -24.31
N HIS A 252 3.54 -0.06 -23.00
CA HIS A 252 3.99 1.19 -22.40
C HIS A 252 3.29 2.43 -22.99
N VAL A 253 2.01 2.33 -23.29
CA VAL A 253 1.20 3.40 -23.92
C VAL A 253 0.01 3.76 -23.04
N PHE A 254 -0.24 5.06 -22.89
CA PHE A 254 -1.46 5.59 -22.31
C PHE A 254 -2.62 5.56 -23.30
N THR A 255 -3.80 5.17 -22.84
CA THR A 255 -5.07 5.25 -23.56
C THR A 255 -6.10 5.99 -22.72
N VAL A 256 -6.82 6.91 -23.33
CA VAL A 256 -8.01 7.52 -22.73
C VAL A 256 -9.17 6.55 -22.87
N VAL A 257 -9.65 6.03 -21.74
CA VAL A 257 -10.70 4.99 -21.73
C VAL A 257 -12.07 5.62 -21.63
N ARG A 258 -12.23 6.63 -20.76
CA ARG A 258 -13.54 7.25 -20.53
C ARG A 258 -13.43 8.69 -20.05
N ASN A 259 -14.31 9.55 -20.53
CA ASN A 259 -14.55 10.87 -19.94
C ASN A 259 -15.47 10.71 -18.72
N LEU A 260 -15.02 11.17 -17.55
CA LEU A 260 -15.75 11.06 -16.29
C LEU A 260 -16.48 12.37 -15.92
N GLY A 261 -16.32 13.43 -16.71
CA GLY A 261 -16.90 14.74 -16.46
C GLY A 261 -16.14 15.55 -15.40
N ASN A 262 -16.74 16.66 -14.97
CA ASN A 262 -16.21 17.48 -13.88
C ASN A 262 -16.64 16.91 -12.54
N LEU A 263 -15.92 15.89 -12.06
CA LEU A 263 -16.24 15.17 -10.83
C LEU A 263 -16.20 16.09 -9.60
N THR A 264 -15.21 16.99 -9.51
CA THR A 264 -15.06 17.84 -8.33
C THR A 264 -16.00 19.04 -8.31
N GLY A 265 -16.60 19.39 -9.45
CA GLY A 265 -17.32 20.65 -9.63
C GLY A 265 -16.39 21.87 -9.69
N ALA A 266 -15.09 21.68 -9.95
CA ALA A 266 -14.14 22.78 -10.05
C ALA A 266 -14.54 23.77 -11.15
N THR A 267 -14.38 25.06 -10.89
CA THR A 267 -14.70 26.15 -11.84
C THR A 267 -13.53 27.12 -11.97
N GLY A 268 -13.57 27.99 -12.98
CA GLY A 268 -12.53 29.00 -13.20
C GLY A 268 -11.19 28.39 -13.58
N THR A 269 -10.14 28.78 -12.86
CA THR A 269 -8.75 28.35 -13.12
C THR A 269 -8.29 27.19 -12.24
N THR A 270 -9.12 26.69 -11.32
CA THR A 270 -8.79 25.56 -10.46
C THR A 270 -8.77 24.26 -11.28
N VAL A 271 -7.61 23.63 -11.37
CA VAL A 271 -7.42 22.32 -12.03
C VAL A 271 -7.32 21.24 -10.95
N PRO A 272 -8.24 20.26 -10.91
CA PRO A 272 -8.17 19.16 -9.95
C PRO A 272 -6.90 18.32 -10.12
N PHE A 273 -6.40 17.75 -9.04
CA PHE A 273 -5.29 16.79 -9.08
C PHE A 273 -5.58 15.57 -8.21
N TRP A 274 -5.55 14.39 -8.83
CA TRP A 274 -5.84 13.11 -8.20
C TRP A 274 -4.54 12.50 -7.67
N GLY A 275 -4.10 12.93 -6.50
CA GLY A 275 -2.79 12.59 -5.98
C GLY A 275 -2.70 11.24 -5.29
N ALA A 276 -3.82 10.54 -5.06
CA ALA A 276 -3.78 9.18 -4.55
C ALA A 276 -4.85 8.32 -5.20
N SER A 277 -4.48 7.08 -5.51
CA SER A 277 -5.34 6.09 -6.14
C SER A 277 -5.17 4.71 -5.54
N TYR A 278 -6.24 3.93 -5.64
CA TYR A 278 -6.37 2.64 -4.98
C TYR A 278 -7.28 1.74 -5.78
N ALA A 279 -7.14 0.43 -5.60
CA ALA A 279 -7.99 -0.54 -6.26
C ALA A 279 -8.42 -1.64 -5.30
N THR A 280 -9.44 -2.36 -5.73
CA THR A 280 -10.06 -3.48 -5.01
C THR A 280 -10.21 -4.64 -5.97
N THR A 281 -10.25 -5.86 -5.43
CA THR A 281 -10.29 -7.09 -6.24
C THR A 281 -11.54 -7.21 -7.11
N ASP A 282 -12.60 -6.46 -6.82
CA ASP A 282 -13.83 -6.39 -7.62
C ASP A 282 -13.74 -5.39 -8.79
N GLY A 283 -12.56 -4.86 -9.09
CA GLY A 283 -12.30 -4.08 -10.32
C GLY A 283 -12.66 -2.60 -10.20
N TYR A 284 -12.82 -2.08 -8.98
CA TYR A 284 -13.00 -0.65 -8.78
C TYR A 284 -11.68 0.05 -8.52
N LEU A 285 -11.49 1.16 -9.22
CA LEU A 285 -10.51 2.20 -8.91
C LEU A 285 -11.17 3.20 -7.96
N PHE A 286 -10.43 3.65 -6.96
CA PHE A 286 -10.81 4.76 -6.11
C PHE A 286 -9.75 5.83 -6.21
N ALA A 287 -10.17 7.06 -6.44
CA ALA A 287 -9.28 8.20 -6.59
C ALA A 287 -9.62 9.27 -5.56
N VAL A 288 -8.59 9.86 -4.96
CA VAL A 288 -8.70 10.94 -3.96
C VAL A 288 -8.13 12.21 -4.57
N GLU A 289 -8.94 13.26 -4.60
CA GLU A 289 -8.53 14.56 -5.13
C GLU A 289 -7.95 15.45 -4.04
N ASN A 290 -6.84 16.12 -4.34
CA ASN A 290 -5.99 16.78 -3.37
C ASN A 290 -6.60 18.06 -2.78
N GLY A 291 -7.18 18.89 -3.65
CA GLY A 291 -7.68 20.20 -3.26
C GLY A 291 -8.99 20.14 -2.47
N SER A 292 -9.86 19.19 -2.81
CA SER A 292 -11.19 19.04 -2.23
C SER A 292 -11.32 17.88 -1.25
N GLY A 293 -10.39 16.91 -1.27
CA GLY A 293 -10.48 15.69 -0.47
C GLY A 293 -11.51 14.68 -0.98
N GLN A 294 -12.20 14.97 -2.09
CA GLN A 294 -13.24 14.10 -2.61
C GLN A 294 -12.68 12.72 -2.98
N ILE A 295 -13.41 11.68 -2.57
CA ILE A 295 -13.13 10.29 -2.90
C ILE A 295 -14.15 9.82 -3.93
N TRP A 296 -13.67 9.25 -5.03
CA TRP A 296 -14.53 8.74 -6.09
C TRP A 296 -14.25 7.27 -6.37
N ARG A 297 -15.29 6.44 -6.31
CA ARG A 297 -15.28 5.04 -6.74
C ARG A 297 -15.66 4.93 -8.20
N ILE A 298 -14.85 4.26 -9.00
CA ILE A 298 -14.94 4.21 -10.46
C ILE A 298 -14.80 2.76 -10.91
N ALA A 299 -15.82 2.21 -11.57
CA ALA A 299 -15.74 0.91 -12.23
C ALA A 299 -14.87 1.04 -13.48
N VAL A 300 -13.71 0.38 -13.55
CA VAL A 300 -12.81 0.53 -14.71
C VAL A 300 -13.39 -0.08 -15.97
N ASP A 301 -14.24 -1.10 -15.82
CA ASP A 301 -14.98 -1.75 -16.90
C ASP A 301 -16.23 -0.98 -17.35
N GLY A 302 -16.65 0.04 -16.60
CA GLY A 302 -17.85 0.82 -16.87
C GLY A 302 -19.17 0.15 -16.51
N SER A 303 -19.13 -0.90 -15.69
CA SER A 303 -20.33 -1.57 -15.17
C SER A 303 -21.22 -0.67 -14.31
N SER A 304 -20.67 0.41 -13.75
CA SER A 304 -21.44 1.41 -13.00
C SER A 304 -20.94 2.83 -13.23
N THR A 305 -21.82 3.81 -13.00
CA THR A 305 -21.45 5.23 -12.96
C THR A 305 -20.48 5.50 -11.81
N PRO A 306 -19.58 6.50 -11.94
CA PRO A 306 -18.76 6.96 -10.82
C PRO A 306 -19.61 7.36 -9.63
N LEU A 307 -19.17 6.99 -8.43
CA LEU A 307 -19.85 7.28 -7.16
C LEU A 307 -18.94 8.10 -6.25
N ARG A 308 -19.40 9.27 -5.81
CA ARG A 308 -18.72 10.06 -4.78
C ARG A 308 -18.96 9.43 -3.41
N LEU A 309 -17.89 9.26 -2.65
CA LEU A 309 -17.91 8.79 -1.27
C LEU A 309 -17.69 9.96 -0.31
N LYS A 310 -17.61 9.67 0.99
CA LYS A 310 -17.28 10.70 1.98
C LYS A 310 -15.87 11.24 1.72
N ASP A 311 -15.72 12.55 1.84
CA ASP A 311 -14.46 13.24 1.60
C ASP A 311 -13.42 12.83 2.67
N ALA A 312 -12.16 12.67 2.25
CA ALA A 312 -11.03 12.65 3.14
C ALA A 312 -10.60 14.09 3.48
N PRO A 313 -9.81 14.32 4.54
CA PRO A 313 -9.16 15.61 4.73
C PRO A 313 -8.38 16.11 3.49
N VAL A 314 -8.30 17.40 3.26
CA VAL A 314 -7.53 17.92 2.10
C VAL A 314 -6.03 17.70 2.28
N SER A 315 -5.29 17.51 1.18
CA SER A 315 -3.83 17.57 1.19
C SER A 315 -3.27 17.83 -0.19
N SER A 316 -2.29 18.72 -0.27
CA SER A 316 -1.54 19.02 -1.49
C SER A 316 -0.47 17.97 -1.81
N ARG A 317 -0.19 17.06 -0.88
CA ARG A 317 0.77 15.96 -1.02
C ARG A 317 0.17 14.71 -0.40
N ASN A 318 -0.10 13.72 -1.20
CA ASN A 318 -0.62 12.43 -0.80
C ASN A 318 -0.22 11.45 -1.88
N ASP A 319 -0.29 10.19 -1.52
CA ASP A 319 -0.14 9.10 -2.45
C ASP A 319 -0.93 7.90 -1.96
N GLY A 320 -1.12 6.92 -2.83
CA GLY A 320 -1.81 5.71 -2.51
C GLY A 320 -0.92 4.47 -2.53
N ALA A 321 -1.16 3.57 -1.58
CA ALA A 321 -0.78 2.17 -1.74
C ALA A 321 -2.00 1.31 -1.39
N ARG A 322 -2.00 0.06 -1.81
CA ARG A 322 -3.10 -0.87 -1.52
C ARG A 322 -2.56 -2.27 -1.34
N CYS A 323 -3.27 -3.10 -0.60
CA CYS A 323 -3.07 -4.52 -0.73
C CYS A 323 -3.68 -5.01 -2.05
N LEU A 324 -3.01 -5.93 -2.74
CA LEU A 324 -3.54 -6.51 -3.98
C LEU A 324 -4.85 -7.28 -3.74
N ASP A 325 -4.94 -7.91 -2.56
CA ASP A 325 -6.07 -8.72 -2.12
C ASP A 325 -7.12 -7.93 -1.32
N SER A 326 -7.16 -6.60 -1.47
CA SER A 326 -8.20 -5.77 -0.88
C SER A 326 -9.58 -6.21 -1.37
N GLY A 327 -10.32 -6.83 -0.45
CA GLY A 327 -11.68 -7.26 -0.71
C GLY A 327 -12.60 -6.10 -1.11
N ALA A 328 -13.77 -6.44 -1.64
CA ALA A 328 -14.77 -5.46 -2.02
C ALA A 328 -15.14 -4.55 -0.82
N ILE A 329 -15.23 -3.26 -1.08
CA ILE A 329 -15.64 -2.28 -0.08
C ILE A 329 -17.17 -2.20 -0.07
N VAL A 330 -17.77 -2.50 1.09
CA VAL A 330 -19.21 -2.30 1.30
C VAL A 330 -19.47 -0.82 1.46
N VAL A 331 -20.08 -0.21 0.45
CA VAL A 331 -20.54 1.18 0.49
C VAL A 331 -22.02 1.16 0.86
N SER A 332 -22.38 1.73 2.01
CA SER A 332 -23.80 1.97 2.34
C SER A 332 -24.30 3.11 1.45
N GLY A 333 -25.34 2.85 0.65
CA GLY A 333 -26.01 3.84 -0.20
C GLY A 333 -26.78 4.89 0.58
#